data_AF-R4PUN7-F1
#
_entry.id   AF-R4PUN7-F1
#
_cell.length_a   1.000
_cell.length_b   1.000
_cell.length_c   1.000
_cell.angle_alpha   90.00
_cell.angle_beta   90.00
_cell.angle_gamma   90.00
#
_symmetry.space_group_name_H-M   'P 1'
#
loop_
_entity.id
_entity.type
_entity.pdbx_description
1 polymer ?
#
loop_
_entity_poly.entity_id
_entity_poly.type
_entity_poly.pdbx_seq_one_letter_code
_entity_poly.pdbx_strand_id
1 'polypeptide(L)'
;MNTNDTSDTKPDDYAWKPKGLPIKVQGVAIDPYLAFKHFVMPALGDPNWIEDSSKVIDTGMSKREWIGLIIHAIALMDLTGDDLRVAKMLDNDDGGLVRGESEAVYVEQTLATHKNKKHDTLLETVAERVEDKSSKGEGYAANMHLIVFCNMDGDLQETELAKIVSEGRFNIVNIFGFNSKDRHYLSLLFDRDKADAPIHRCAISETKLIEQANNSQKVT
;
A
#
# COMPACT_ATOMS: atom_id res chain seq x y z
N MET A 1 42.03 -35.07 9.17
CA MET A 1 40.83 -34.27 9.48
C MET A 1 41.18 -32.82 9.22
N ASN A 2 40.58 -32.22 8.20
CA ASN A 2 40.36 -30.79 8.09
C ASN A 2 39.23 -30.62 7.08
N THR A 3 38.03 -30.52 7.63
CA THR A 3 36.81 -30.14 6.94
C THR A 3 36.92 -28.66 6.62
N ASN A 4 37.31 -28.34 5.39
CA ASN A 4 37.02 -27.02 4.87
C ASN A 4 35.53 -26.96 4.60
N ASP A 5 34.79 -26.39 5.54
CA ASP A 5 33.46 -25.82 5.31
C ASP A 5 33.61 -24.77 4.21
N THR A 6 33.37 -25.19 2.97
CA THR A 6 32.89 -24.27 1.95
C THR A 6 31.50 -23.86 2.40
N SER A 7 31.42 -22.71 3.08
CA SER A 7 30.15 -22.03 3.30
C SER A 7 29.50 -21.84 1.94
N ASP A 8 28.48 -22.64 1.67
CA ASP A 8 27.53 -22.40 0.59
C ASP A 8 27.03 -20.97 0.75
N THR A 9 27.57 -20.07 -0.07
CA THR A 9 26.98 -18.76 -0.26
C THR A 9 25.63 -19.03 -0.90
N LYS A 10 24.57 -18.94 -0.10
CA LYS A 10 23.21 -18.94 -0.63
C LYS A 10 23.16 -17.87 -1.73
N PRO A 11 22.70 -18.21 -2.94
CA PRO A 11 22.32 -17.19 -3.88
C PRO A 11 21.14 -16.40 -3.27
N ASP A 12 21.08 -15.10 -3.57
CA ASP A 12 19.85 -14.31 -3.62
C ASP A 12 19.29 -13.72 -2.31
N ASP A 13 19.96 -12.70 -1.77
CA ASP A 13 19.23 -11.64 -1.07
C ASP A 13 18.70 -10.65 -2.13
N TYR A 14 17.40 -10.76 -2.44
CA TYR A 14 16.65 -9.81 -3.27
C TYR A 14 16.56 -8.43 -2.58
N ALA A 15 17.70 -7.75 -2.48
CA ALA A 15 17.85 -6.37 -2.07
C ALA A 15 17.27 -5.46 -3.15
N TRP A 16 16.05 -5.04 -2.94
CA TRP A 16 15.36 -4.21 -3.91
C TRP A 16 15.82 -2.77 -3.79
N LYS A 17 16.54 -2.30 -4.82
CA LYS A 17 17.15 -0.98 -4.87
C LYS A 17 16.57 -0.20 -6.06
N PRO A 18 15.80 0.86 -5.81
CA PRO A 18 15.31 1.72 -6.89
C PRO A 18 16.48 2.52 -7.47
N LYS A 19 16.95 2.14 -8.66
CA LYS A 19 18.02 2.87 -9.35
C LYS A 19 17.55 4.30 -9.68
N GLY A 20 18.32 5.32 -9.27
CA GLY A 20 18.19 6.69 -9.78
C GLY A 20 17.43 7.70 -8.91
N LEU A 21 17.05 7.35 -7.68
CA LEU A 21 16.38 8.29 -6.76
C LEU A 21 17.37 8.88 -5.74
N PRO A 22 17.54 10.22 -5.67
CA PRO A 22 18.42 10.85 -4.69
C PRO A 22 17.76 10.84 -3.31
N ILE A 23 18.29 10.01 -2.41
CA ILE A 23 17.88 10.02 -1.00
C ILE A 23 18.50 11.23 -0.32
N LYS A 24 17.68 12.10 0.27
CA LYS A 24 18.17 13.23 1.08
C LYS A 24 18.11 12.87 2.55
N VAL A 25 18.97 13.51 3.34
CA VAL A 25 19.05 13.38 4.82
C VAL A 25 17.71 13.68 5.51
N GLN A 26 16.77 14.34 4.82
CA GLN A 26 15.45 14.75 5.31
C GLN A 26 14.30 13.80 4.90
N GLY A 27 14.60 12.59 4.42
CA GLY A 27 13.61 11.65 3.89
C GLY A 27 13.55 11.67 2.36
N VAL A 28 12.72 10.80 1.78
CA VAL A 28 12.49 10.70 0.32
C VAL A 28 11.05 11.04 0.04
N ALA A 29 10.75 12.24 -0.46
CA ALA A 29 9.45 12.56 -1.03
C ALA A 29 9.48 12.30 -2.53
N ILE A 30 8.58 11.44 -3.01
CA ILE A 30 8.53 11.05 -4.43
C ILE A 30 7.10 11.15 -4.97
N ASP A 31 6.99 11.64 -6.20
CA ASP A 31 5.76 11.60 -6.98
C ASP A 31 5.25 10.14 -7.10
N PRO A 32 3.97 9.85 -6.81
CA PRO A 32 3.44 8.50 -6.80
C PRO A 32 3.53 7.79 -8.16
N TYR A 33 3.42 8.50 -9.27
CA TYR A 33 3.58 7.88 -10.60
C TYR A 33 5.02 7.46 -10.85
N LEU A 34 6.00 8.30 -10.49
CA LEU A 34 7.41 7.94 -10.55
C LEU A 34 7.71 6.78 -9.59
N ALA A 35 7.21 6.85 -8.35
CA ALA A 35 7.38 5.79 -7.37
C ALA A 35 6.79 4.47 -7.87
N PHE A 36 5.62 4.48 -8.50
CA PHE A 36 5.03 3.28 -9.09
C PHE A 36 5.98 2.60 -10.09
N LYS A 37 6.62 3.38 -10.98
CA LYS A 37 7.57 2.83 -11.94
C LYS A 37 8.78 2.15 -11.29
N HIS A 38 9.28 2.73 -10.21
CA HIS A 38 10.49 2.26 -9.55
C HIS A 38 10.23 1.17 -8.50
N PHE A 39 9.05 1.18 -7.88
CA PHE A 39 8.72 0.33 -6.74
C PHE A 39 7.50 -0.60 -6.99
N VAL A 40 6.56 -0.26 -7.84
CA VAL A 40 5.41 -1.16 -8.03
C VAL A 40 5.63 -2.08 -9.23
N MET A 41 6.08 -1.53 -10.36
CA MET A 41 6.29 -2.30 -11.59
C MET A 41 7.19 -3.53 -11.41
N PRO A 42 8.35 -3.45 -10.72
CA PRO A 42 9.19 -4.64 -10.54
C PRO A 42 8.53 -5.72 -9.67
N ALA A 43 7.63 -5.35 -8.74
CA ALA A 43 6.96 -6.26 -7.82
C ALA A 43 5.77 -6.99 -8.47
N LEU A 44 5.20 -6.45 -9.57
CA LEU A 44 4.16 -7.12 -10.38
C LEU A 44 4.60 -8.48 -10.94
N GLY A 45 5.89 -8.77 -10.98
CA GLY A 45 6.44 -10.06 -11.42
C GLY A 45 6.45 -11.16 -10.35
N ASP A 46 6.22 -10.82 -9.08
CA ASP A 46 6.40 -11.72 -7.94
C ASP A 46 5.10 -11.84 -7.12
N PRO A 47 4.27 -12.88 -7.29
CA PRO A 47 2.98 -12.99 -6.61
C PRO A 47 3.08 -13.07 -5.07
N ASN A 48 4.25 -13.36 -4.50
CA ASN A 48 4.45 -13.51 -3.06
C ASN A 48 4.91 -12.23 -2.35
N TRP A 49 5.07 -11.11 -3.08
CA TRP A 49 5.66 -9.88 -2.54
C TRP A 49 4.95 -9.32 -1.28
N ILE A 50 3.64 -9.56 -1.14
CA ILE A 50 2.82 -9.10 0.00
C ILE A 50 3.24 -9.82 1.30
N GLU A 51 3.63 -11.09 1.17
CA GLU A 51 4.02 -11.96 2.27
C GLU A 51 5.52 -11.83 2.59
N ASP A 52 6.36 -11.75 1.55
CA ASP A 52 7.82 -11.62 1.67
C ASP A 52 8.26 -10.15 1.62
N SER A 53 7.85 -9.38 2.63
CA SER A 53 8.18 -7.95 2.70
C SER A 53 9.58 -7.70 3.29
N SER A 54 10.60 -7.78 2.44
CA SER A 54 11.95 -7.34 2.79
C SER A 54 12.06 -5.81 2.85
N LYS A 55 13.06 -5.31 3.61
CA LYS A 55 13.35 -3.87 3.69
C LYS A 55 14.02 -3.38 2.40
N VAL A 56 13.62 -2.20 1.95
CA VAL A 56 14.33 -1.46 0.90
C VAL A 56 15.55 -0.82 1.54
N ILE A 57 16.76 -1.19 1.08
CA ILE A 57 18.04 -0.79 1.70
C ILE A 57 18.12 0.74 1.88
N ASP A 58 17.70 1.45 0.86
CA ASP A 58 17.87 2.89 0.71
C ASP A 58 16.94 3.71 1.62
N THR A 59 15.86 3.09 2.12
CA THR A 59 14.81 3.81 2.85
C THR A 59 14.46 3.15 4.20
N GLY A 60 14.86 1.91 4.44
CA GLY A 60 14.52 1.14 5.65
C GLY A 60 13.07 0.64 5.71
N MET A 61 12.13 1.33 5.05
CA MET A 61 10.75 0.88 4.85
C MET A 61 10.65 -0.45 4.10
N SER A 62 9.61 -1.22 4.40
CA SER A 62 9.39 -2.51 3.76
C SER A 62 8.84 -2.37 2.33
N LYS A 63 9.08 -3.34 1.45
CA LYS A 63 8.50 -3.35 0.08
C LYS A 63 6.99 -3.17 0.12
N ARG A 64 6.32 -3.86 1.04
CA ARG A 64 4.87 -3.79 1.20
C ARG A 64 4.41 -2.39 1.54
N GLU A 65 5.13 -1.74 2.44
CA GLU A 65 4.84 -0.40 2.89
C GLU A 65 4.94 0.62 1.76
N TRP A 66 6.01 0.56 0.97
CA TRP A 66 6.18 1.38 -0.24
C TRP A 66 5.03 1.18 -1.23
N ILE A 67 4.76 -0.08 -1.61
CA ILE A 67 3.75 -0.37 -2.62
C ILE A 67 2.36 0.08 -2.14
N GLY A 68 2.02 -0.19 -0.87
CA GLY A 68 0.76 0.25 -0.29
C GLY A 68 0.58 1.75 -0.36
N LEU A 69 1.57 2.52 0.11
CA LEU A 69 1.51 3.98 0.11
C LEU A 69 1.43 4.55 -1.30
N ILE A 70 2.17 4.00 -2.26
CA ILE A 70 2.14 4.45 -3.66
C ILE A 70 0.75 4.23 -4.28
N ILE A 71 0.21 3.02 -4.13
CA ILE A 71 -1.10 2.68 -4.66
C ILE A 71 -2.19 3.52 -3.99
N HIS A 72 -2.11 3.69 -2.67
CA HIS A 72 -3.06 4.51 -1.93
C HIS A 72 -2.98 5.98 -2.35
N ALA A 73 -1.77 6.52 -2.54
CA ALA A 73 -1.57 7.88 -3.03
C ALA A 73 -2.19 8.05 -4.42
N ILE A 74 -1.90 7.17 -5.38
CA ILE A 74 -2.50 7.24 -6.73
C ILE A 74 -4.02 7.24 -6.67
N ALA A 75 -4.62 6.33 -5.89
CA ALA A 75 -6.07 6.24 -5.79
C ALA A 75 -6.68 7.46 -5.08
N LEU A 76 -6.00 8.04 -4.09
CA LEU A 76 -6.43 9.29 -3.46
C LEU A 76 -6.28 10.49 -4.40
N MET A 77 -5.20 10.57 -5.18
CA MET A 77 -5.01 11.64 -6.17
C MET A 77 -6.12 11.60 -7.24
N ASP A 78 -6.52 10.42 -7.69
CA ASP A 78 -7.65 10.26 -8.63
C ASP A 78 -8.99 10.70 -8.00
N LEU A 79 -9.14 10.49 -6.69
CA LEU A 79 -10.33 10.87 -5.93
C LEU A 79 -10.40 12.36 -5.58
N THR A 80 -9.29 12.95 -5.11
CA THR A 80 -9.26 14.31 -4.54
C THR A 80 -8.65 15.36 -5.48
N GLY A 81 -7.84 14.94 -6.44
CA GLY A 81 -7.07 15.82 -7.32
C GLY A 81 -5.85 16.47 -6.64
N ASP A 82 -5.53 16.11 -5.40
CA ASP A 82 -4.42 16.71 -4.65
C ASP A 82 -3.06 16.17 -5.12
N ASP A 83 -2.02 17.01 -5.09
CA ASP A 83 -0.63 16.57 -5.32
C ASP A 83 -0.10 15.87 -4.05
N LEU A 84 -0.19 14.54 -4.03
CA LEU A 84 0.32 13.69 -2.96
C LEU A 84 1.70 13.15 -3.31
N ARG A 85 2.56 12.98 -2.30
CA ARG A 85 3.85 12.31 -2.43
C ARG A 85 4.00 11.24 -1.38
N VAL A 86 4.68 10.15 -1.73
CA VAL A 86 5.07 9.12 -0.75
C VAL A 86 6.36 9.57 -0.10
N ALA A 87 6.41 9.51 1.24
CA ALA A 87 7.51 9.99 2.05
C ALA A 87 7.99 8.95 3.07
N LYS A 88 9.29 8.94 3.35
CA LYS A 88 9.85 8.35 4.58
C LYS A 88 9.91 9.41 5.67
N MET A 89 9.31 9.12 6.82
CA MET A 89 9.35 9.98 8.00
C MET A 89 10.68 9.80 8.76
N LEU A 90 11.17 10.89 9.37
CA LEU A 90 12.49 10.91 10.04
C LEU A 90 12.43 10.52 11.50
N ASP A 91 11.28 10.75 12.13
CA ASP A 91 11.04 10.64 13.55
C ASP A 91 10.77 9.20 14.00
N ASN A 92 10.19 8.37 13.14
CA ASN A 92 9.81 6.98 13.44
C ASN A 92 10.23 5.96 12.37
N ASP A 93 10.96 6.38 11.33
CA ASP A 93 11.34 5.53 10.18
C ASP A 93 10.16 4.90 9.40
N ASP A 94 8.92 5.31 9.68
CA ASP A 94 7.72 4.85 8.99
C ASP A 94 7.51 5.61 7.66
N GLY A 95 6.73 5.01 6.78
CA GLY A 95 6.23 5.65 5.57
C GLY A 95 4.98 6.48 5.82
N GLY A 96 4.87 7.61 5.12
CA GLY A 96 3.68 8.47 5.12
C GLY A 96 3.37 9.01 3.74
N LEU A 97 2.21 9.65 3.61
CA LEU A 97 1.90 10.49 2.47
C LEU A 97 2.04 11.95 2.87
N VAL A 98 2.51 12.80 1.97
CA VAL A 98 2.60 14.24 2.21
C VAL A 98 1.93 15.03 1.09
N ARG A 99 1.21 16.08 1.46
CA ARG A 99 0.62 17.06 0.55
C ARG A 99 1.39 18.37 0.69
N GLY A 100 2.01 18.84 -0.40
CA GLY A 100 2.88 20.02 -0.36
C GLY A 100 4.11 19.84 0.55
N GLU A 101 4.50 20.88 1.29
CA GLU A 101 5.70 20.89 2.15
C GLU A 101 5.42 20.62 3.64
N SER A 102 4.16 20.48 4.06
CA SER A 102 3.81 20.59 5.49
C SER A 102 2.65 19.74 6.00
N GLU A 103 1.90 19.06 5.13
CA GLU A 103 0.77 18.23 5.58
C GLU A 103 1.08 16.75 5.41
N ALA A 104 1.20 16.04 6.53
CA ALA A 104 1.35 14.60 6.56
C ALA A 104 -0.02 13.93 6.68
N VAL A 105 -0.26 12.96 5.81
CA VAL A 105 -1.39 12.02 5.90
C VAL A 105 -0.83 10.70 6.44
N TYR A 106 -1.27 10.35 7.63
CA TYR A 106 -0.83 9.15 8.33
C TYR A 106 -1.60 7.92 7.86
N VAL A 107 -0.89 6.84 7.57
CA VAL A 107 -1.48 5.63 6.98
C VAL A 107 -1.03 4.41 7.75
N GLU A 108 -1.97 3.72 8.38
CA GLU A 108 -1.77 2.42 9.01
C GLU A 108 -1.88 1.32 7.96
N GLN A 109 -1.21 0.17 8.19
CA GLN A 109 -1.21 -0.94 7.24
C GLN A 109 -1.45 -2.28 7.95
N THR A 110 -2.23 -3.15 7.32
CA THR A 110 -2.50 -4.49 7.84
C THR A 110 -2.78 -5.51 6.74
N LEU A 111 -2.79 -6.79 7.07
CA LEU A 111 -2.86 -7.90 6.11
C LEU A 111 -4.03 -8.82 6.43
N ALA A 112 -4.90 -9.02 5.44
CA ALA A 112 -5.89 -10.08 5.36
C ALA A 112 -5.31 -11.22 4.51
N THR A 113 -5.01 -12.37 5.14
CA THR A 113 -4.25 -13.47 4.51
C THR A 113 -4.80 -14.83 4.90
N HIS A 114 -4.75 -15.78 3.95
CA HIS A 114 -5.05 -17.21 4.17
C HIS A 114 -4.18 -17.87 5.26
N LYS A 115 -3.04 -17.27 5.62
CA LYS A 115 -2.21 -17.78 6.73
C LYS A 115 -2.92 -17.67 8.08
N ASN A 116 -3.86 -16.73 8.22
CA ASN A 116 -4.73 -16.64 9.38
C ASN A 116 -5.94 -17.57 9.19
N LYS A 117 -5.94 -18.71 9.88
CA LYS A 117 -7.00 -19.74 9.78
C LYS A 117 -8.26 -19.44 10.59
N LYS A 118 -8.42 -18.23 11.11
CA LYS A 118 -9.56 -17.83 11.95
C LYS A 118 -10.85 -17.63 11.15
N HIS A 119 -10.71 -17.22 9.90
CA HIS A 119 -11.83 -16.83 9.03
C HIS A 119 -11.74 -17.56 7.69
N ASP A 120 -12.89 -17.92 7.13
CA ASP A 120 -12.98 -18.67 5.87
C ASP A 120 -13.25 -17.75 4.67
N THR A 121 -13.66 -16.50 4.93
CA THR A 121 -13.99 -15.52 3.89
C THR A 121 -13.10 -14.28 3.94
N LEU A 122 -12.94 -13.66 2.77
CA LEU A 122 -12.23 -12.39 2.62
C LEU A 122 -12.89 -11.27 3.44
N LEU A 123 -14.21 -11.16 3.36
CA LEU A 123 -14.98 -10.17 4.12
C LEU A 123 -14.71 -10.28 5.62
N GLU A 124 -14.86 -11.48 6.21
CA GLU A 124 -14.64 -11.68 7.65
C GLU A 124 -13.23 -11.29 8.08
N THR A 125 -12.23 -11.66 7.28
CA THR A 125 -10.83 -11.32 7.56
C THR A 125 -10.61 -9.81 7.48
N VAL A 126 -11.16 -9.14 6.46
CA VAL A 126 -11.04 -7.68 6.30
C VAL A 126 -11.76 -6.95 7.43
N ALA A 127 -12.99 -7.37 7.76
CA ALA A 127 -13.80 -6.80 8.84
C ALA A 127 -13.05 -6.85 10.17
N GLU A 128 -12.54 -8.02 10.53
CA GLU A 128 -11.74 -8.21 11.75
C GLU A 128 -10.53 -7.26 11.78
N ARG A 129 -9.82 -7.10 10.66
CA ARG A 129 -8.68 -6.18 10.60
C ARG A 129 -9.08 -4.71 10.80
N VAL A 130 -10.20 -4.28 10.24
CA VAL A 130 -10.72 -2.91 10.43
C VAL A 130 -11.14 -2.68 11.87
N GLU A 131 -11.86 -3.64 12.46
CA GLU A 131 -12.32 -3.58 13.86
C GLU A 131 -11.16 -3.63 14.85
N ASP A 132 -10.24 -4.58 14.70
CA ASP A 132 -9.06 -4.75 15.56
C ASP A 132 -8.22 -3.47 15.59
N LYS A 133 -7.97 -2.87 14.43
CA LYS A 133 -7.18 -1.62 14.35
C LYS A 133 -7.96 -0.43 14.90
N SER A 134 -9.27 -0.38 14.68
CA SER A 134 -10.14 0.67 15.25
C SER A 134 -10.24 0.56 16.77
N SER A 135 -10.13 -0.64 17.35
CA SER A 135 -10.21 -0.87 18.79
C SER A 135 -9.07 -0.21 19.61
N LYS A 136 -7.98 0.20 18.95
CA LYS A 136 -6.85 0.90 19.57
C LYS A 136 -7.18 2.33 20.06
N GLY A 137 -8.36 2.84 19.73
CA GLY A 137 -8.88 4.10 20.27
C GLY A 137 -8.74 5.30 19.33
N GLU A 138 -9.42 6.39 19.71
CA GLU A 138 -9.58 7.62 18.93
C GLU A 138 -8.27 8.33 18.63
N GLY A 139 -7.40 8.49 19.65
CA GLY A 139 -6.12 9.19 19.50
C GLY A 139 -5.15 8.49 18.54
N TYR A 140 -5.39 7.22 18.22
CA TYR A 140 -4.63 6.47 17.22
C TYR A 140 -5.29 6.56 15.85
N ALA A 141 -6.59 6.23 15.72
CA ALA A 141 -7.20 6.00 14.41
C ALA A 141 -7.90 7.23 13.79
N ALA A 142 -8.38 8.20 14.57
CA ALA A 142 -9.34 9.22 14.11
C ALA A 142 -8.79 10.19 13.04
N ASN A 143 -7.47 10.24 12.85
CA ASN A 143 -6.79 11.07 11.85
C ASN A 143 -5.92 10.25 10.89
N MET A 144 -6.13 8.93 10.84
CA MET A 144 -5.36 8.03 9.98
C MET A 144 -6.23 7.45 8.87
N HIS A 145 -5.56 7.07 7.79
CA HIS A 145 -6.10 6.12 6.83
C HIS A 145 -5.62 4.71 7.18
N LEU A 146 -6.31 3.69 6.69
CA LEU A 146 -5.92 2.29 6.83
C LEU A 146 -5.81 1.64 5.46
N ILE A 147 -4.71 0.95 5.20
CA ILE A 147 -4.58 0.03 4.06
C ILE A 147 -4.72 -1.41 4.58
N VAL A 148 -5.64 -2.16 3.99
CA VAL A 148 -5.77 -3.61 4.20
C VAL A 148 -5.28 -4.31 2.93
N PHE A 149 -4.13 -4.98 3.02
CA PHE A 149 -3.63 -5.84 1.96
C PHE A 149 -4.41 -7.14 1.95
N CYS A 150 -4.96 -7.52 0.80
CA CYS A 150 -5.69 -8.76 0.61
C CYS A 150 -4.81 -9.77 -0.13
N ASN A 151 -4.41 -10.81 0.58
CA ASN A 151 -3.79 -12.01 0.02
C ASN A 151 -4.73 -13.22 0.22
N MET A 152 -6.01 -12.98 -0.08
CA MET A 152 -7.08 -13.95 0.01
C MET A 152 -8.07 -13.71 -1.13
N ASP A 153 -8.47 -14.78 -1.81
CA ASP A 153 -9.50 -14.72 -2.86
C ASP A 153 -10.88 -14.70 -2.20
N GLY A 154 -11.79 -13.89 -2.73
CA GLY A 154 -13.16 -13.85 -2.24
C GLY A 154 -13.92 -12.62 -2.71
N ASP A 155 -15.22 -12.60 -2.40
CA ASP A 155 -16.05 -11.42 -2.55
C ASP A 155 -15.88 -10.52 -1.31
N LEU A 156 -15.77 -9.21 -1.54
CA LEU A 156 -15.66 -8.21 -0.50
C LEU A 156 -17.02 -7.75 0.03
N GLN A 157 -18.11 -8.00 -0.72
CA GLN A 157 -19.46 -7.54 -0.35
C GLN A 157 -19.47 -6.05 0.04
N GLU A 158 -19.15 -5.18 -0.94
CA GLU A 158 -18.81 -3.76 -0.72
C GLU A 158 -19.79 -2.99 0.18
N THR A 159 -21.10 -3.26 0.09
CA THR A 159 -22.13 -2.63 0.94
C THR A 159 -21.96 -2.97 2.43
N GLU A 160 -21.66 -4.22 2.74
CA GLU A 160 -21.45 -4.66 4.12
C GLU A 160 -20.17 -4.06 4.68
N LEU A 161 -19.11 -4.02 3.86
CA LEU A 161 -17.85 -3.43 4.25
C LEU A 161 -17.94 -1.91 4.44
N ALA A 162 -18.70 -1.20 3.60
CA ALA A 162 -18.95 0.25 3.77
C ALA A 162 -19.59 0.55 5.12
N LYS A 163 -20.54 -0.29 5.56
CA LYS A 163 -21.15 -0.20 6.88
C LYS A 163 -20.10 -0.39 7.99
N ILE A 164 -19.29 -1.44 7.92
CA ILE A 164 -18.23 -1.70 8.90
C ILE A 164 -17.26 -0.52 9.01
N VAL A 165 -16.85 0.06 7.87
CA VAL A 165 -15.95 1.21 7.84
C VAL A 165 -16.60 2.45 8.45
N SER A 166 -17.89 2.69 8.18
CA SER A 166 -18.61 3.82 8.77
C SER A 166 -18.78 3.74 10.29
N GLU A 167 -18.82 2.53 10.84
CA GLU A 167 -18.84 2.27 12.28
C GLU A 167 -17.42 2.27 12.89
N GLY A 168 -16.39 2.24 12.05
CA GLY A 168 -14.98 2.28 12.42
C GLY A 168 -14.44 3.68 12.75
N ARG A 169 -13.12 3.78 12.92
CA ARG A 169 -12.47 5.05 13.35
C ARG A 169 -11.59 5.71 12.29
N PHE A 170 -11.08 4.97 11.31
CA PHE A 170 -10.22 5.49 10.25
C PHE A 170 -11.01 6.38 9.30
N ASN A 171 -10.41 7.48 8.81
CA ASN A 171 -11.08 8.39 7.87
C ASN A 171 -11.32 7.70 6.53
N ILE A 172 -10.27 7.05 6.00
CA ILE A 172 -10.32 6.29 4.76
C ILE A 172 -9.77 4.89 5.01
N VAL A 173 -10.51 3.86 4.60
CA VAL A 173 -10.04 2.48 4.54
C VAL A 173 -9.88 2.08 3.08
N ASN A 174 -8.66 1.76 2.70
CA ASN A 174 -8.30 1.27 1.37
C ASN A 174 -8.11 -0.25 1.40
N ILE A 175 -8.98 -0.97 0.70
CA ILE A 175 -8.84 -2.40 0.48
C ILE A 175 -8.06 -2.61 -0.80
N PHE A 176 -6.91 -3.24 -0.66
CA PHE A 176 -5.93 -3.39 -1.72
C PHE A 176 -5.75 -4.87 -2.06
N GLY A 177 -6.16 -5.26 -3.28
CA GLY A 177 -5.99 -6.62 -3.81
C GLY A 177 -5.21 -6.62 -5.13
N PHE A 178 -4.56 -7.75 -5.42
CA PHE A 178 -3.88 -7.96 -6.70
C PHE A 178 -4.62 -9.00 -7.53
N ASN A 179 -5.07 -8.60 -8.72
CA ASN A 179 -5.58 -9.54 -9.71
C ASN A 179 -4.40 -10.06 -10.55
N SER A 180 -3.98 -11.30 -10.27
CA SER A 180 -2.85 -11.95 -10.94
C SER A 180 -3.12 -12.28 -12.40
N LYS A 181 -4.39 -12.53 -12.77
CA LYS A 181 -4.80 -12.87 -14.14
C LYS A 181 -4.64 -11.68 -15.08
N ASP A 182 -5.11 -10.51 -14.64
CA ASP A 182 -5.15 -9.30 -15.44
C ASP A 182 -4.00 -8.33 -15.11
N ARG A 183 -3.09 -8.74 -14.20
CA ARG A 183 -1.91 -8.00 -13.73
C ARG A 183 -2.20 -6.54 -13.34
N HIS A 184 -3.27 -6.34 -12.56
CA HIS A 184 -3.61 -5.03 -12.02
C HIS A 184 -3.88 -5.09 -10.53
N TYR A 185 -3.64 -3.96 -9.86
CA TYR A 185 -4.09 -3.74 -8.51
C TYR A 185 -5.49 -3.15 -8.50
N LEU A 186 -6.31 -3.63 -7.59
CA LEU A 186 -7.60 -3.07 -7.28
C LEU A 186 -7.50 -2.37 -5.94
N SER A 187 -7.81 -1.08 -5.93
CA SER A 187 -7.91 -0.26 -4.72
C SER A 187 -9.36 0.17 -4.57
N LEU A 188 -9.98 -0.23 -3.45
CA LEU A 188 -11.34 0.13 -3.09
C LEU A 188 -11.30 1.02 -1.86
N LEU A 189 -11.71 2.27 -2.02
CA LEU A 189 -11.66 3.26 -0.96
C LEU A 189 -13.04 3.42 -0.34
N PHE A 190 -13.06 3.27 0.98
CA PHE A 190 -14.20 3.51 1.86
C PHE A 190 -13.87 4.69 2.78
N ASP A 191 -14.85 5.53 3.07
CA ASP A 191 -14.77 6.84 3.69
C ASP A 191 -15.80 6.74 4.79
N ARG A 192 -15.34 6.87 6.03
CA ARG A 192 -16.17 6.67 7.22
C ARG A 192 -17.42 7.53 7.17
N ASP A 193 -17.31 8.74 6.64
CA ASP A 193 -18.37 9.73 6.68
C ASP A 193 -19.37 9.57 5.50
N LYS A 194 -19.20 8.53 4.66
CA LYS A 194 -20.05 8.21 3.50
C LYS A 194 -20.49 6.74 3.49
N ALA A 195 -21.16 6.32 4.56
CA ALA A 195 -21.60 4.93 4.79
C ALA A 195 -22.39 4.28 3.63
N ASP A 196 -23.09 5.07 2.81
CA ASP A 196 -23.96 4.59 1.73
C ASP A 196 -23.30 4.52 0.34
N ALA A 197 -22.02 4.87 0.22
CA ALA A 197 -21.33 4.90 -1.07
C ALA A 197 -19.99 4.16 -1.01
N PRO A 198 -19.74 3.13 -1.85
CA PRO A 198 -18.37 2.77 -2.17
C PRO A 198 -17.75 3.98 -2.89
N ILE A 199 -16.79 4.65 -2.25
CA ILE A 199 -16.41 6.02 -2.64
C ILE A 199 -15.60 6.00 -3.92
N HIS A 200 -14.76 5.00 -4.11
CA HIS A 200 -13.91 4.95 -5.28
C HIS A 200 -13.35 3.56 -5.55
N ARG A 201 -13.46 3.12 -6.80
CA ARG A 201 -12.79 1.91 -7.31
C ARG A 201 -11.71 2.34 -8.31
N CYS A 202 -10.46 2.23 -7.90
CA CYS A 202 -9.31 2.51 -8.76
C CYS A 202 -8.68 1.19 -9.23
N ALA A 203 -8.76 0.94 -10.54
CA ALA A 203 -8.03 -0.16 -11.16
C ALA A 203 -6.67 0.36 -11.65
N ILE A 204 -5.62 0.03 -10.90
CA ILE A 204 -4.26 0.50 -11.13
C ILE A 204 -3.53 -0.60 -11.90
N SER A 205 -3.50 -0.45 -13.23
CA SER A 205 -2.85 -1.39 -14.14
C SER A 205 -1.61 -0.77 -14.77
N GLU A 206 -0.64 -1.61 -15.11
CA GLU A 206 0.57 -1.21 -15.84
C GLU A 206 0.20 -0.44 -17.13
N THR A 207 -0.78 -0.91 -17.90
CA THR A 207 -1.22 -0.29 -19.15
C THR A 207 -1.84 1.10 -18.94
N LYS A 208 -2.81 1.25 -18.04
CA LYS A 208 -3.44 2.56 -17.77
C LYS A 208 -2.46 3.58 -17.20
N LEU A 209 -1.49 3.13 -16.41
CA LEU A 209 -0.47 4.00 -15.85
C LEU A 209 0.61 4.40 -16.86
N ILE A 210 1.00 3.50 -17.78
CA ILE A 210 1.85 3.86 -18.93
C ILE A 210 1.16 4.93 -19.78
N GLU A 211 -0.15 4.77 -20.05
CA GLU A 211 -0.95 5.76 -20.78
C GLU A 211 -1.01 7.11 -20.03
N GLN A 212 -1.28 7.11 -18.72
CA GLN A 212 -1.30 8.33 -17.91
C GLN A 212 0.08 9.01 -17.84
N ALA A 213 1.16 8.26 -17.60
CA ALA A 213 2.52 8.81 -17.55
C ALA A 213 2.96 9.44 -18.89
N ASN A 214 2.59 8.81 -20.02
CA ASN A 214 2.86 9.34 -21.36
C ASN A 214 2.01 10.58 -21.69
N ASN A 215 0.83 10.72 -21.08
CA ASN A 215 -0.01 11.91 -21.25
C ASN A 215 0.47 13.07 -20.38
N SER A 216 0.92 12.82 -19.14
CA SER A 216 1.45 13.87 -18.25
C SER A 216 2.77 14.48 -18.77
N GLN A 217 3.59 13.72 -19.50
CA GLN A 217 4.79 14.22 -20.18
C GLN A 217 4.51 15.07 -21.43
N LYS A 218 3.29 15.03 -21.97
CA LYS A 218 2.89 15.87 -23.12
C LYS A 218 2.33 17.23 -22.72
N VAL A 219 2.09 17.44 -21.43
CA VAL A 219 1.49 18.67 -20.87
C VAL A 219 2.54 19.55 -20.16
N THR A 220 3.81 19.10 -20.10
CA THR A 220 4.98 19.91 -19.71
C THR A 220 5.78 20.33 -20.93
#